data_AF-A9PFX2-F1
#
_entry.id   AF-A9PFX2-F1
#
_cell.length_a   1.000
_cell.length_b   1.000
_cell.length_c   1.000
_cell.angle_alpha   90.00
_cell.angle_beta   90.00
_cell.angle_gamma   90.00
#
_symmetry.space_group_name_H-M   'P 1'
#
loop_
_entity.id
_entity.type
_entity.pdbx_description
1 polymer ?
#
loop_
_entity_poly.entity_id
_entity_poly.type
_entity_poly.pdbx_seq_one_letter_code
_entity_poly.pdbx_strand_id
1 'polypeptide(L)'
;MKTDDDAFVRVDEVLASLKRIKVSHGLLYGLINSDSRPHRSTESKWYISPEEWSEETYPPWAHGPGYVVSRDIAKAVYKRYKEGRLKMFKLEDVAMGIWIAEMKKEGLEVKYEMEGRVHNEGCRDGYVVAHYQAPREMLCLWQKLQEGNVARCCGDR
;
A
#
# COMPACT_ATOMS: atom_id res chain seq x y z
N MET A 1 2.95 -9.10 1.94
CA MET A 1 3.21 -7.69 1.62
C MET A 1 3.32 -7.56 0.11
N LYS A 2 2.72 -6.53 -0.48
CA LYS A 2 3.04 -6.05 -1.83
C LYS A 2 3.92 -4.81 -1.67
N THR A 3 4.88 -4.64 -2.57
CA THR A 3 5.80 -3.49 -2.62
C THR A 3 6.24 -3.29 -4.05
N ASP A 4 6.62 -2.07 -4.41
CA ASP A 4 7.25 -1.75 -5.69
C ASP A 4 8.74 -2.11 -5.67
N ASP A 5 9.36 -2.28 -6.84
CA ASP A 5 10.78 -2.66 -6.98
C ASP A 5 11.75 -1.48 -6.77
N ASP A 6 11.23 -0.27 -6.68
CA ASP A 6 11.90 0.96 -6.30
C ASP A 6 11.55 1.40 -4.85
N ALA A 7 10.97 0.51 -4.05
CA ALA A 7 10.65 0.75 -2.65
C ALA A 7 11.57 -0.04 -1.70
N PHE A 8 12.24 0.67 -0.79
CA PHE A 8 13.06 0.08 0.26
C PHE A 8 12.25 -0.12 1.54
N VAL A 9 12.19 -1.37 2.03
CA VAL A 9 11.29 -1.77 3.12
C VAL A 9 12.05 -2.19 4.37
N ARG A 10 11.69 -1.60 5.52
CA ARG A 10 12.04 -2.09 6.87
C ARG A 10 11.17 -3.27 7.26
N VAL A 11 11.52 -4.46 6.79
CA VAL A 11 10.75 -5.69 7.05
C VAL A 11 10.64 -5.99 8.55
N ASP A 12 11.69 -5.68 9.32
CA ASP A 12 11.73 -5.80 10.77
C ASP A 12 10.67 -4.92 11.47
N GLU A 13 10.56 -3.66 11.06
CA GLU A 13 9.54 -2.74 11.57
C GLU A 13 8.13 -3.14 11.17
N VAL A 14 7.92 -3.58 9.92
CA VAL A 14 6.63 -4.11 9.46
C VAL A 14 6.21 -5.30 10.34
N LEU A 15 7.11 -6.26 10.57
CA LEU A 15 6.83 -7.41 11.43
C LEU A 15 6.55 -6.99 12.88
N ALA A 16 7.30 -6.02 13.41
CA ALA A 16 7.07 -5.48 14.76
C ALA A 16 5.69 -4.81 14.87
N SER A 17 5.29 -4.00 13.88
CA SER A 17 3.96 -3.41 13.79
C SER A 17 2.87 -4.49 13.75
N LEU A 18 2.98 -5.48 12.86
CA LEU A 18 2.00 -6.57 12.73
C LEU A 18 1.83 -7.36 14.05
N LYS A 19 2.93 -7.61 14.77
CA LYS A 19 2.89 -8.26 16.10
C LYS A 19 2.17 -7.40 17.15
N ARG A 20 2.31 -6.07 17.11
CA ARG A 20 1.61 -5.14 18.02
C ARG A 20 0.13 -5.02 17.71
N ILE A 21 -0.22 -4.96 16.42
CA ILE A 21 -1.60 -4.81 15.92
C ILE A 21 -2.46 -6.01 16.33
N LYS A 22 -1.89 -7.22 16.37
CA LYS A 22 -2.57 -8.47 16.77
C LYS A 22 -3.84 -8.77 15.97
N VAL A 23 -3.88 -8.37 14.70
CA VAL A 23 -4.97 -8.69 13.77
C VAL A 23 -4.48 -9.71 12.74
N SER A 24 -5.19 -10.83 12.64
CA SER A 24 -4.86 -11.94 11.75
C SER A 24 -5.82 -12.11 10.56
N HIS A 25 -6.97 -11.41 10.59
CA HIS A 25 -8.03 -11.46 9.60
C HIS A 25 -8.51 -10.05 9.26
N GLY A 26 -8.90 -9.81 8.02
CA GLY A 26 -9.40 -8.52 7.56
C GLY A 26 -8.45 -7.33 7.76
N LEU A 27 -7.13 -7.50 7.63
CA LEU A 27 -6.18 -6.39 7.79
C LEU A 27 -5.82 -5.75 6.45
N LEU A 28 -5.91 -4.43 6.35
CA LEU A 28 -5.17 -3.62 5.39
C LEU A 28 -4.23 -2.67 6.16
N TYR A 29 -2.92 -2.87 6.02
CA TYR A 29 -1.88 -2.09 6.66
C TYR A 29 -1.05 -1.35 5.61
N GLY A 30 -0.80 -0.05 5.81
CA GLY A 30 0.03 0.77 4.93
C GLY A 30 -0.29 2.26 5.09
N LEU A 31 0.15 3.10 4.16
CA LEU A 31 -0.30 4.49 4.10
C LEU A 31 -1.73 4.52 3.54
N ILE A 32 -2.74 4.72 4.38
CA ILE A 32 -4.15 4.62 3.98
C ILE A 32 -4.67 5.97 3.49
N ASN A 33 -5.22 6.01 2.28
CA ASN A 33 -5.95 7.17 1.78
C ASN A 33 -7.46 6.90 1.85
N SER A 34 -8.19 7.71 2.62
CA SER A 34 -9.65 7.58 2.78
C SER A 34 -10.45 8.65 2.05
N ASP A 35 -9.78 9.68 1.50
CA ASP A 35 -10.43 10.88 0.95
C ASP A 35 -10.01 11.16 -0.51
N SER A 36 -9.48 10.14 -1.20
CA SER A 36 -9.01 10.25 -2.58
C SER A 36 -10.15 10.34 -3.60
N ARG A 37 -9.88 11.02 -4.71
CA ARG A 37 -10.79 11.16 -5.85
C ARG A 37 -10.13 10.67 -7.14
N PRO A 38 -10.89 10.16 -8.11
CA PRO A 38 -10.38 9.87 -9.44
C PRO A 38 -9.78 11.12 -10.11
N HIS A 39 -8.60 10.99 -10.71
CA HIS A 39 -8.07 12.08 -11.55
C HIS A 39 -8.91 12.16 -12.84
N ARG A 40 -9.56 13.30 -13.08
CA ARG A 40 -10.43 13.51 -14.26
C ARG A 40 -9.77 14.23 -15.43
N SER A 41 -8.51 14.66 -15.28
CA SER A 41 -7.73 15.23 -16.39
C SER A 41 -7.17 14.11 -17.25
N THR A 42 -7.46 14.14 -18.56
CA THR A 42 -6.98 13.15 -19.56
C THR A 42 -5.46 13.14 -19.74
N GLU A 43 -4.78 14.19 -19.29
CA GLU A 43 -3.31 14.29 -19.31
C GLU A 43 -2.64 13.58 -18.12
N SER A 44 -3.42 13.22 -17.09
CA SER A 44 -2.90 12.50 -15.93
C SER A 44 -2.61 11.05 -16.28
N LYS A 45 -1.42 10.55 -15.90
CA LYS A 45 -1.13 9.11 -15.95
C LYS A 45 -2.10 8.26 -15.12
N TRP A 46 -2.79 8.88 -14.16
CA TRP A 46 -3.80 8.26 -13.30
C TRP A 46 -5.23 8.64 -13.70
N TYR A 47 -5.43 9.23 -14.90
CA TYR A 47 -6.75 9.61 -15.41
C TYR A 47 -7.73 8.45 -15.31
N ILE A 48 -8.96 8.69 -14.83
CA ILE A 48 -10.05 7.70 -14.73
C ILE A 48 -11.32 8.35 -15.26
N SER A 49 -11.91 7.74 -16.29
CA SER A 49 -13.11 8.29 -16.91
C SER A 49 -14.36 8.11 -16.02
N PRO A 50 -15.41 8.93 -16.19
CA PRO A 50 -16.68 8.73 -15.50
C PRO A 50 -17.33 7.36 -15.79
N GLU A 51 -17.08 6.78 -16.97
CA GLU A 51 -17.55 5.45 -17.36
C GLU A 51 -16.80 4.33 -16.62
N GLU A 52 -15.49 4.49 -16.40
CA GLU A 52 -14.70 3.54 -15.60
C GLU A 52 -15.10 3.59 -14.10
N TRP A 53 -15.35 4.80 -13.59
CA TRP A 53 -15.76 5.05 -12.21
C TRP A 53 -16.63 6.30 -12.12
N SER A 54 -17.92 6.12 -11.82
CA SER A 54 -18.91 7.20 -11.74
C SER A 54 -18.86 8.00 -10.45
N GLU A 55 -18.41 7.39 -9.34
CA GLU A 55 -18.42 8.04 -8.04
C GLU A 55 -17.37 9.15 -7.93
N GLU A 56 -17.61 10.10 -7.03
CA GLU A 56 -16.67 11.22 -6.79
C GLU A 56 -15.42 10.80 -6.02
N THR A 57 -15.51 9.75 -5.21
CA THR A 57 -14.45 9.28 -4.31
C THR A 57 -14.18 7.80 -4.49
N TYR A 58 -12.99 7.36 -4.09
CA TYR A 58 -12.67 5.95 -3.93
C TYR A 58 -12.94 5.50 -2.48
N PRO A 59 -13.26 4.21 -2.25
CA PRO A 59 -13.20 3.66 -0.89
C PRO A 59 -11.76 3.67 -0.36
N PRO A 60 -11.54 3.55 0.96
CA PRO A 60 -10.20 3.56 1.52
C PRO A 60 -9.26 2.50 0.92
N TRP A 61 -8.07 2.92 0.51
CA TRP A 61 -7.01 2.08 -0.09
C TRP A 61 -5.65 2.44 0.49
N ALA A 62 -4.64 1.58 0.26
CA ALA A 62 -3.27 1.81 0.74
C ALA A 62 -2.35 2.14 -0.43
N HIS A 63 -1.48 3.14 -0.28
CA HIS A 63 -0.59 3.59 -1.34
C HIS A 63 0.36 2.49 -1.85
N GLY A 64 0.62 2.52 -3.17
CA GLY A 64 1.44 1.57 -3.92
C GLY A 64 2.82 1.18 -3.36
N PRO A 65 3.64 2.08 -2.77
CA PRO A 65 5.02 1.76 -2.40
C PRO A 65 5.14 0.58 -1.44
N GLY A 66 4.12 0.33 -0.61
CA GLY A 66 4.11 -0.84 0.24
C GLY A 66 2.87 -0.94 1.11
N TYR A 67 2.21 -2.10 1.04
CA TYR A 67 1.10 -2.44 1.93
C TYR A 67 1.01 -3.94 2.23
N VAL A 68 0.34 -4.27 3.32
CA VAL A 68 0.08 -5.65 3.76
C VAL A 68 -1.42 -5.87 3.81
N VAL A 69 -1.87 -6.95 3.15
CA VAL A 69 -3.20 -7.52 3.36
C VAL A 69 -3.09 -8.80 4.16
N SER A 70 -4.09 -9.09 5.00
CA SER A 70 -4.21 -10.38 5.66
C SER A 70 -4.47 -11.51 4.66
N ARG A 71 -4.16 -12.74 5.09
CA ARG A 71 -4.22 -13.93 4.23
C ARG A 71 -5.63 -14.22 3.71
N ASP A 72 -6.65 -13.97 4.52
CA ASP A 72 -8.07 -14.13 4.18
C ASP A 72 -8.50 -13.15 3.08
N ILE A 73 -8.11 -11.87 3.15
CA ILE A 73 -8.33 -10.91 2.04
C ILE A 73 -7.66 -11.42 0.77
N ALA A 74 -6.37 -11.79 0.83
CA ALA A 74 -5.63 -12.28 -0.35
C ALA A 74 -6.30 -13.52 -0.98
N LYS A 75 -6.74 -14.49 -0.17
CA LYS A 75 -7.49 -15.67 -0.64
C LYS A 75 -8.82 -15.28 -1.26
N ALA A 76 -9.52 -14.33 -0.66
CA ALA A 76 -10.84 -13.91 -1.10
C ALA A 76 -10.76 -13.15 -2.44
N VAL A 77 -9.71 -12.35 -2.67
CA VAL A 77 -9.40 -11.74 -3.97
C VAL A 77 -9.15 -12.83 -5.01
N TYR A 78 -8.25 -13.78 -4.71
CA TYR A 78 -7.93 -14.89 -5.62
C TYR A 78 -9.16 -15.71 -6.00
N LYS A 79 -10.00 -16.07 -5.02
CA LYS A 79 -11.23 -16.82 -5.25
C LYS A 79 -12.18 -16.07 -6.18
N ARG A 80 -12.46 -14.80 -5.90
CA ARG A 80 -13.34 -13.97 -6.74
C ARG A 80 -12.80 -13.81 -8.16
N TYR A 81 -11.49 -13.69 -8.32
CA TYR A 81 -10.86 -13.66 -9.64
C TYR A 81 -11.13 -14.96 -10.41
N LYS A 82 -10.89 -16.12 -9.79
CA LYS A 82 -11.13 -17.43 -10.41
C LYS A 82 -12.60 -17.68 -10.78
N GLU A 83 -13.52 -17.08 -10.03
CA GLU A 83 -14.97 -17.17 -10.26
C GLU A 83 -15.50 -16.11 -11.24
N GLY A 84 -14.64 -15.23 -11.78
CA GLY A 84 -15.06 -14.14 -12.68
C GLY A 84 -15.88 -13.05 -11.99
N ARG A 85 -15.84 -12.97 -10.65
CA ARG A 85 -16.58 -12.01 -9.82
C ARG A 85 -15.76 -10.77 -9.47
N LEU A 86 -14.47 -10.77 -9.74
CA LEU A 86 -13.58 -9.65 -9.44
C LEU A 86 -13.62 -8.63 -10.57
N LYS A 87 -14.15 -7.43 -10.32
CA LYS A 87 -14.08 -6.33 -11.29
C LYS A 87 -12.64 -5.79 -11.30
N MET A 88 -11.96 -5.97 -12.44
CA MET A 88 -10.61 -5.43 -12.62
C MET A 88 -10.65 -3.90 -12.70
N PHE A 89 -9.63 -3.26 -12.14
CA PHE A 89 -9.47 -1.81 -12.13
C PHE A 89 -8.00 -1.48 -12.37
N LYS A 90 -7.72 -0.42 -13.12
CA LYS A 90 -6.38 -0.20 -13.68
C LYS A 90 -5.32 0.26 -12.68
N LEU A 91 -5.75 0.94 -11.61
CA LEU A 91 -4.89 1.36 -10.51
C LEU A 91 -4.95 0.24 -9.46
N GLU A 92 -3.86 -0.50 -9.25
CA GLU A 92 -3.91 -1.77 -8.51
C GLU A 92 -4.12 -1.57 -7.00
N ASP A 93 -3.57 -0.49 -6.47
CA ASP A 93 -3.68 -0.06 -5.09
C ASP A 93 -5.12 0.38 -4.77
N VAL A 94 -5.72 1.19 -5.65
CA VAL A 94 -7.14 1.55 -5.59
C VAL A 94 -8.02 0.30 -5.80
N ALA A 95 -7.65 -0.59 -6.72
CA ALA A 95 -8.39 -1.84 -6.97
C ALA A 95 -8.48 -2.69 -5.71
N MET A 96 -7.37 -2.83 -4.97
CA MET A 96 -7.34 -3.54 -3.70
C MET A 96 -8.33 -2.92 -2.68
N GLY A 97 -8.37 -1.58 -2.58
CA GLY A 97 -9.34 -0.88 -1.72
C GLY A 97 -10.79 -1.11 -2.15
N ILE A 98 -11.07 -1.09 -3.46
CA ILE A 98 -12.40 -1.40 -4.03
C ILE A 98 -12.83 -2.83 -3.64
N TRP A 99 -11.96 -3.82 -3.87
CA TRP A 99 -12.27 -5.22 -3.56
C TRP A 99 -12.49 -5.42 -2.07
N ILE A 100 -11.68 -4.80 -1.22
CA ILE A 100 -11.85 -4.86 0.25
C ILE A 100 -13.18 -4.21 0.65
N ALA A 101 -13.55 -3.08 0.05
CA ALA A 101 -14.82 -2.43 0.33
C ALA A 101 -16.04 -3.29 -0.08
N GLU A 102 -15.96 -4.01 -1.19
CA GLU A 102 -16.97 -5.00 -1.59
C GLU A 102 -17.07 -6.14 -0.55
N MET A 103 -15.94 -6.70 -0.14
CA MET A 103 -15.91 -7.74 0.90
C MET A 103 -16.50 -7.26 2.22
N LYS A 104 -16.26 -6.00 2.59
CA LYS A 104 -16.82 -5.38 3.79
C LYS A 104 -18.34 -5.25 3.70
N LYS A 105 -18.89 -4.91 2.53
CA LYS A 105 -20.34 -4.91 2.28
C LYS A 105 -20.95 -6.32 2.40
N GLU A 106 -20.17 -7.35 2.09
CA GLU A 106 -20.55 -8.76 2.24
C GLU A 106 -20.32 -9.32 3.66
N GLY A 107 -19.94 -8.47 4.62
CA GLY A 107 -19.81 -8.84 6.04
C GLY A 107 -18.40 -9.17 6.52
N LEU A 108 -17.36 -8.96 5.70
CA LEU A 108 -15.98 -9.05 6.17
C LEU A 108 -15.67 -7.86 7.10
N GLU A 109 -15.34 -8.14 8.36
CA GLU A 109 -14.77 -7.11 9.24
C GLU A 109 -13.36 -6.75 8.77
N VAL A 110 -13.12 -5.48 8.47
CA VAL A 110 -11.83 -4.99 7.97
C VAL A 110 -11.29 -3.92 8.90
N LYS A 111 -10.07 -4.13 9.40
CA LYS A 111 -9.25 -3.13 10.08
C LYS A 111 -8.29 -2.48 9.09
N TYR A 112 -8.41 -1.16 8.96
CA TYR A 112 -7.44 -0.32 8.28
C TYR A 112 -6.42 0.16 9.31
N GLU A 113 -5.14 -0.13 9.10
CA GLU A 113 -4.05 0.28 9.96
C GLU A 113 -3.14 1.25 9.20
N MET A 114 -3.11 2.50 9.66
CA MET A 114 -2.31 3.56 9.08
C MET A 114 -0.85 3.46 9.56
N GLU A 115 0.09 3.35 8.62
CA GLU A 115 1.52 3.50 8.85
C GLU A 115 2.04 4.75 8.14
N GLY A 116 2.10 5.87 8.88
CA GLY A 116 2.55 7.16 8.34
C GLY A 116 4.04 7.22 7.96
N ARG A 117 4.83 6.20 8.34
CA ARG A 117 6.23 6.05 7.95
C ARG A 117 6.41 5.31 6.61
N VAL A 118 5.32 4.94 5.95
CA VAL A 118 5.33 4.58 4.52
C VAL A 118 5.30 5.88 3.73
N HIS A 119 6.39 6.21 3.05
CA HIS A 119 6.49 7.44 2.27
C HIS A 119 6.16 7.18 0.80
N ASN A 120 5.22 7.96 0.26
CA ASN A 120 4.80 7.84 -1.15
C ASN A 120 5.79 8.43 -2.15
N GLU A 121 6.77 9.21 -1.67
CA GLU A 121 7.80 9.81 -2.50
C GLU A 121 9.05 10.04 -1.65
N GLY A 122 10.20 9.61 -2.18
CA GLY A 122 11.50 9.78 -1.54
C GLY A 122 11.62 9.07 -0.19
N CYS A 123 12.42 9.67 0.68
CA CYS A 123 12.79 9.10 1.97
C CYS A 123 12.72 10.19 3.06
N ARG A 124 12.29 9.81 4.27
CA ARG A 124 12.48 10.61 5.50
C ARG A 124 13.03 9.74 6.61
N ASP A 125 13.89 10.30 7.46
CA ASP A 125 14.46 9.58 8.59
C ASP A 125 13.36 8.96 9.46
N GLY A 126 13.59 7.72 9.92
CA GLY A 126 12.58 6.92 10.59
C GLY A 126 11.59 6.21 9.67
N TYR A 127 11.82 6.18 8.35
CA TYR A 127 10.97 5.47 7.38
C TYR A 127 10.76 4.00 7.75
N VAL A 128 9.58 3.49 7.40
CA VAL A 128 9.27 2.04 7.29
C VAL A 128 9.35 1.62 5.83
N VAL A 129 8.87 2.47 4.91
CA VAL A 129 9.05 2.32 3.47
C VAL A 129 9.52 3.65 2.90
N ALA A 130 10.64 3.63 2.18
CA ALA A 130 11.11 4.74 1.35
C ALA A 130 10.86 4.38 -0.12
N HIS A 131 10.35 5.31 -0.91
CA HIS A 131 9.91 5.07 -2.30
C HIS A 131 10.78 5.83 -3.30
N TYR A 132 10.78 5.41 -4.56
CA TYR A 132 11.66 5.95 -5.61
C TYR A 132 13.14 5.88 -5.24
N GLN A 133 13.58 4.76 -4.66
CA GLN A 133 14.98 4.53 -4.29
C GLN A 133 15.71 3.83 -5.44
N ALA A 134 16.72 4.48 -5.99
CA ALA A 134 17.60 3.87 -6.97
C ALA A 134 18.37 2.68 -6.35
N PRO A 135 18.85 1.71 -7.16
CA PRO A 135 19.57 0.55 -6.63
C PRO A 135 20.73 0.87 -5.70
N ARG A 136 21.47 1.96 -5.96
CA ARG A 136 22.57 2.41 -5.07
C ARG A 136 22.06 3.00 -3.75
N GLU A 137 20.93 3.69 -3.77
CA GLU A 137 20.31 4.23 -2.57
C GLU A 137 19.80 3.10 -1.70
N MET A 138 19.17 2.07 -2.27
CA MET A 138 18.76 0.87 -1.52
C MET A 138 19.94 0.19 -0.79
N LEU A 139 21.09 0.06 -1.45
CA LEU A 139 22.30 -0.48 -0.82
C LEU A 139 22.81 0.41 0.31
N CYS A 140 22.80 1.73 0.11
CA CYS A 140 23.17 2.69 1.14
C CYS A 140 22.21 2.66 2.34
N LEU A 141 20.90 2.59 2.11
CA LEU A 141 19.88 2.49 3.16
C LEU A 141 20.11 1.22 3.97
N TRP A 142 20.35 0.10 3.30
CA TRP A 142 20.68 -1.16 3.95
C TRP A 142 21.96 -1.07 4.79
N GLN A 143 23.02 -0.48 4.26
CA GLN A 143 24.28 -0.32 4.99
C GLN A 143 24.10 0.52 6.26
N LYS A 144 23.39 1.65 6.18
CA LYS A 144 23.10 2.50 7.35
C LYS A 144 22.32 1.76 8.44
N LEU A 145 21.43 0.84 8.05
CA LEU A 145 20.73 -0.01 9.00
C LEU A 145 21.64 -1.02 9.68
N GLN A 146 22.55 -1.65 8.93
CA GLN A 146 23.50 -2.62 9.49
C GLN A 146 24.48 -1.94 10.46
N GLU A 147 24.96 -0.74 10.15
CA GLU A 147 25.97 -0.05 10.95
C GLU A 147 25.40 0.63 12.19
N GLY A 148 24.23 1.27 12.07
CA GLY A 148 23.68 2.13 13.12
C GLY A 148 22.37 1.64 13.73
N ASN A 149 21.70 0.66 13.13
CA ASN A 149 20.30 0.33 13.42
C ASN A 149 19.36 1.56 13.37
N VAL A 150 19.70 2.56 12.55
CA VAL A 150 18.90 3.79 12.38
C VAL A 150 18.42 3.89 10.95
N ALA A 151 17.12 4.08 10.74
CA ALA A 151 16.57 4.45 9.44
C ALA A 151 16.95 5.91 9.13
N ARG A 152 18.06 6.08 8.43
CA ARG A 152 18.49 7.38 7.88
C ARG A 152 18.51 7.35 6.38
N CYS A 153 18.01 8.39 5.75
CA CYS A 153 17.99 8.50 4.30
C CYS A 153 19.40 8.62 3.71
N CYS A 154 19.54 8.20 2.46
CA CYS A 154 20.74 8.44 1.68
C CYS A 154 20.61 9.80 0.97
N GLY A 155 21.71 10.54 0.86
CA GLY A 155 21.70 11.81 0.11
C GLY A 155 21.78 13.11 0.92
N ASP A 156 22.28 13.11 2.16
CA ASP A 156 22.84 14.35 2.74
C ASP A 156 24.24 14.60 2.15
N ARG A 157 24.29 15.22 0.97
CA ARG A 157 25.43 16.03 0.53
C ARG A 157 24.94 17.31 -0.13
#